data_AF-A0A172TX81-F1
#
_entry.id   AF-A0A172TX81-F1
#
_cell.length_a   1.000
_cell.length_b   1.000
_cell.length_c   1.000
_cell.angle_alpha   90.00
_cell.angle_beta   90.00
_cell.angle_gamma   90.00
#
_symmetry.space_group_name_H-M   'P 1'
#
loop_
_entity.id
_entity.type
_entity.pdbx_description
1 polymer ?
#
loop_
_entity_poly.entity_id
_entity_poly.type
_entity_poly.pdbx_seq_one_letter_code
_entity_poly.pdbx_strand_id
1 'polypeptide(L)'
;MVIQAAVLYKGLLAQYRVQKEDSGGFIAQLLFYRGSSTDAPPGEVHFVKDGRHCTGDTAEQELMDDLYETVKTRFGIFLSRANGYRL
;
A
#
# COMPACT_ATOMS: atom_id res chain seq x y z
N MET A 1 -1.29 11.83 11.31
CA MET A 1 -2.63 11.61 10.69
C MET A 1 -2.78 10.14 10.32
N VAL A 2 -3.95 9.54 10.58
CA VAL A 2 -4.19 8.11 10.31
C VAL A 2 -5.19 7.96 9.17
N ILE A 3 -4.86 7.12 8.19
CA ILE A 3 -5.65 6.87 6.97
C ILE A 3 -5.74 5.36 6.76
N GLN A 4 -6.87 4.87 6.28
CA GLN A 4 -7.02 3.48 5.86
C GLN A 4 -6.86 3.40 4.34
N ALA A 5 -6.01 2.49 3.89
CA ALA A 5 -5.77 2.21 2.47
C ALA A 5 -6.08 0.73 2.21
N ALA A 6 -6.71 0.43 1.09
CA ALA A 6 -6.92 -0.94 0.63
C ALA A 6 -6.22 -1.09 -0.71
N VAL A 7 -5.33 -2.08 -0.80
CA VAL A 7 -4.51 -2.37 -1.98
C VAL A 7 -4.70 -3.83 -2.38
N LEU A 8 -4.49 -4.13 -3.66
CA LEU A 8 -4.52 -5.50 -4.16
C LEU A 8 -3.10 -6.06 -4.16
N TYR A 9 -2.84 -7.00 -3.25
CA TYR A 9 -1.57 -7.71 -3.18
C TYR A 9 -1.72 -9.12 -3.76
N LYS A 10 -1.00 -9.42 -4.85
CA LYS A 10 -1.10 -10.70 -5.58
C LYS A 10 -2.55 -11.07 -5.96
N GLY A 11 -3.37 -10.08 -6.31
CA GLY A 11 -4.78 -10.28 -6.68
C GLY A 11 -5.74 -10.43 -5.49
N LEU A 12 -5.27 -10.27 -4.26
CA LEU A 12 -6.07 -10.38 -3.04
C LEU A 12 -6.10 -9.06 -2.29
N LEU A 13 -7.22 -8.78 -1.62
CA LEU A 13 -7.42 -7.51 -0.93
C LEU A 13 -6.62 -7.49 0.38
N ALA A 14 -5.74 -6.50 0.50
CA ALA A 14 -4.96 -6.19 1.68
C ALA A 14 -5.31 -4.78 2.17
N GLN A 15 -5.74 -4.68 3.42
CA GLN A 15 -6.09 -3.42 4.05
C GLN A 15 -5.00 -3.00 5.03
N TYR A 16 -4.54 -1.77 4.88
CA TYR A 16 -3.51 -1.16 5.69
C TYR A 16 -4.03 0.09 6.40
N ARG A 17 -3.53 0.28 7.60
CA ARG A 17 -3.61 1.52 8.36
C ARG A 17 -2.32 2.30 8.15
N VAL A 18 -2.38 3.36 7.37
CA VAL A 18 -1.23 4.24 7.14
C VAL A 18 -1.26 5.40 8.13
N GLN A 19 -0.18 5.56 8.88
CA GLN A 19 0.03 6.66 9.81
C GLN A 19 1.15 7.54 9.25
N LYS A 20 0.84 8.82 9.03
CA LYS A 20 1.86 9.81 8.69
C LYS A 20 2.57 10.25 9.96
N GLU A 21 3.89 10.09 9.99
CA GLU A 21 4.79 10.61 11.03
C GLU A 21 5.15 12.07 10.77
N ASP A 22 5.45 12.81 11.85
CA ASP A 22 5.86 14.22 11.79
C ASP A 22 7.18 14.43 11.03
N SER A 23 8.05 13.42 11.02
CA SER A 23 9.33 13.39 10.30
C SER A 23 9.20 13.31 8.77
N GLY A 24 7.98 13.23 8.24
CA GLY A 24 7.72 13.03 6.80
C GLY A 24 7.68 11.56 6.36
N GLY A 25 7.87 10.63 7.30
CA GLY A 25 7.69 9.19 7.09
C GLY A 25 6.23 8.74 7.15
N PHE A 26 5.98 7.54 6.64
CA PHE A 26 4.70 6.86 6.68
C PHE A 26 4.88 5.43 7.21
N ILE A 27 4.00 5.03 8.11
CA ILE A 27 3.95 3.69 8.69
C ILE A 27 2.64 3.04 8.25
N ALA A 28 2.70 2.01 7.40
CA ALA A 28 1.55 1.21 7.01
C ALA A 28 1.51 -0.09 7.83
N GLN A 29 0.46 -0.30 8.59
CA GLN A 29 0.22 -1.53 9.35
C GLN A 29 -0.90 -2.34 8.70
N LEU A 30 -0.66 -3.60 8.39
CA LEU A 30 -1.64 -4.51 7.85
C LEU A 30 -2.75 -4.75 8.90
N LEU A 31 -3.97 -4.36 8.55
CA LEU A 31 -5.15 -4.64 9.36
C LEU A 31 -5.79 -5.96 8.96
N PHE A 32 -5.86 -6.22 7.66
CA PHE A 32 -6.58 -7.36 7.12
C PHE A 32 -5.99 -7.79 5.79
N TYR A 33 -5.87 -9.11 5.59
CA TYR A 33 -5.51 -9.68 4.31
C TYR A 33 -6.44 -10.85 4.02
N ARG A 34 -7.02 -10.88 2.81
CA ARG A 34 -7.97 -11.92 2.40
C ARG A 34 -7.30 -13.19 1.85
N GLY A 35 -5.98 -13.30 1.91
CA GLY A 35 -5.23 -14.43 1.37
C GLY A 35 -4.69 -15.42 2.39
N SER A 36 -3.88 -16.37 1.91
CA SER A 36 -3.17 -17.34 2.75
C SER A 36 -1.99 -16.69 3.48
N SER A 37 -1.77 -17.09 4.74
CA SER A 37 -0.70 -16.59 5.61
C SER A 37 0.72 -16.83 5.07
N THR A 38 0.91 -17.78 4.16
CA THR A 38 2.19 -18.07 3.50
C THR A 38 2.63 -17.02 2.49
N ASP A 39 1.69 -16.26 1.93
CA ASP A 39 1.94 -15.18 0.96
C ASP A 39 1.44 -13.83 1.50
N ALA A 40 1.25 -13.75 2.83
CA ALA A 40 0.81 -12.53 3.47
C ALA A 40 1.83 -11.41 3.20
N PRO A 41 1.36 -10.23 2.82
CA PRO A 41 2.24 -9.10 2.67
C PRO A 41 2.79 -8.66 4.04
N PRO A 42 3.85 -7.86 4.07
CA PRO A 42 4.47 -7.41 5.31
C PRO A 42 3.46 -6.75 6.25
N GLY A 43 3.45 -7.21 7.50
CA GLY A 43 2.50 -6.75 8.52
C GLY A 43 2.70 -5.29 8.93
N GLU A 44 3.91 -4.78 8.79
CA GLU A 44 4.25 -3.39 9.00
C GLU A 44 5.24 -2.96 7.91
N VAL A 45 5.00 -1.80 7.31
CA VAL A 45 5.79 -1.25 6.21
C VAL A 45 6.09 0.20 6.54
N HIS A 46 7.36 0.50 6.77
CA HIS A 46 7.82 1.88 6.95
C HIS A 46 8.33 2.38 5.62
N PHE A 47 7.76 3.48 5.13
CA PHE A 47 8.16 4.06 3.86
C PHE A 47 8.19 5.58 3.96
N VAL A 48 9.11 6.17 3.21
CA VAL A 48 9.26 7.59 3.03
C VAL A 48 9.18 7.89 1.55
N LYS A 49 8.60 9.04 1.21
CA LYS A 49 8.62 9.50 -0.17
C LYS A 49 9.97 10.15 -0.46
N ASP A 50 10.78 9.51 -1.28
CA ASP A 50 12.05 10.06 -1.76
C ASP A 50 11.98 10.28 -3.28
N GLY A 51 11.65 11.52 -3.66
CA GLY A 51 11.51 11.90 -5.07
C GLY A 51 10.29 11.29 -5.76
N ARG A 52 10.55 10.46 -6.79
CA ARG A 52 9.50 9.83 -7.62
C ARG A 52 9.02 8.47 -7.09
N HIS A 53 9.77 7.84 -6.21
CA HIS A 53 9.45 6.52 -5.68
C HIS A 53 9.35 6.57 -4.16
N CYS A 54 8.56 5.67 -3.59
CA CYS A 54 8.60 5.44 -2.16
C CYS A 54 9.73 4.45 -1.83
N THR A 55 10.57 4.82 -0.88
CA THR A 55 11.66 3.99 -0.34
C THR A 55 11.33 3.62 1.10
N GLY A 56 11.69 2.42 1.53
CA GLY A 56 11.27 1.93 2.83
C GLY A 56 11.92 0.63 3.22
N ASP A 57 11.37 0.03 4.27
CA ASP A 57 11.86 -1.21 4.89
C ASP A 57 11.56 -2.46 4.05
N THR A 58 10.67 -2.33 3.05
CA THR A 58 10.29 -3.44 2.18
C THR A 58 10.95 -3.34 0.81
N ALA A 59 11.25 -4.49 0.21
CA ALA A 59 11.70 -4.56 -1.18
C ALA A 59 10.56 -4.31 -2.20
N GLU A 60 9.31 -4.20 -1.72
CA GLU A 60 8.13 -4.07 -2.58
C GLU A 60 7.82 -2.60 -2.87
N GLN A 61 8.60 -2.01 -3.77
CA GLN A 61 8.41 -0.63 -4.22
C GLN A 61 7.01 -0.38 -4.79
N GLU A 62 6.48 -1.32 -5.58
CA GLU A 62 5.13 -1.21 -6.15
C GLU A 62 4.05 -1.08 -5.05
N LEU A 63 4.16 -1.88 -3.98
CA LEU A 63 3.25 -1.80 -2.84
C LEU A 63 3.31 -0.43 -2.16
N MET A 64 4.52 0.10 -1.95
CA MET A 64 4.72 1.39 -1.29
C MET A 64 4.18 2.56 -2.13
N ASP A 65 4.38 2.52 -3.44
CA ASP A 65 3.85 3.53 -4.36
C ASP A 65 2.31 3.49 -4.42
N ASP A 66 1.71 2.29 -4.53
CA ASP A 66 0.26 2.08 -4.47
C ASP A 66 -0.34 2.58 -3.14
N LEU A 67 0.32 2.28 -2.01
CA LEU A 67 -0.09 2.77 -0.69
C LEU A 67 -0.03 4.30 -0.62
N TYR A 68 1.06 4.90 -1.10
CA TYR A 68 1.22 6.35 -1.10
C TYR A 68 0.17 7.03 -1.98
N GLU A 69 -0.06 6.54 -3.20
CA GLU A 69 -1.07 7.10 -4.10
C GLU A 69 -2.49 6.90 -3.56
N THR A 70 -2.80 5.75 -2.96
CA THR A 70 -4.09 5.51 -2.28
C THR A 70 -4.32 6.51 -1.14
N VAL A 71 -3.29 6.72 -0.32
CA VAL A 71 -3.31 7.67 0.81
C VAL A 71 -3.45 9.12 0.33
N LYS A 72 -2.73 9.49 -0.73
CA LYS A 72 -2.76 10.83 -1.33
C LYS A 72 -4.09 11.13 -1.99
N THR A 73 -4.73 10.14 -2.61
CA THR A 73 -6.05 10.28 -3.24
C THR A 73 -7.17 10.44 -2.21
N ARG A 74 -6.91 10.12 -0.92
CA ARG A 74 -7.75 10.33 0.28
C ARG A 74 -9.19 9.80 0.26
N PHE A 75 -9.74 9.36 -0.86
CA PHE A 75 -11.13 8.89 -1.03
C PHE A 75 -11.31 8.07 -2.33
N GLY A 76 -10.23 7.49 -2.88
CA GLY A 76 -10.29 6.71 -4.10
C GLY A 76 -10.03 5.25 -3.82
N ILE A 77 -11.08 4.42 -3.85
CA ILE A 77 -10.91 2.98 -4.07
C ILE A 77 -10.24 2.85 -5.44
N PHE A 78 -8.92 2.67 -5.48
CA PHE A 78 -8.22 2.44 -6.72
C PHE A 78 -8.39 0.96 -7.06
N LEU A 79 -9.47 0.67 -7.80
CA LEU A 79 -9.54 -0.55 -8.59
C LEU A 79 -8.47 -0.41 -9.67
N SER A 80 -7.23 -0.77 -9.35
CA SER A 80 -6.16 -0.90 -10.33
C SER A 80 -6.70 -1.81 -11.43
N ARG A 81 -6.88 -1.19 -12.59
CA ARG A 81 -7.39 -1.77 -13.82
C ARG A 81 -6.86 -3.18 -13.98
N ALA A 82 -7.79 -4.13 -13.87
CA ALA A 82 -7.60 -5.45 -14.41
C ALA A 82 -7.14 -5.33 -15.86
N ASN A 83 -6.06 -6.04 -16.16
CA ASN A 83 -5.82 -6.70 -17.42
C ASN A 83 -6.01 -5.86 -18.70
N GLY A 84 -4.87 -5.55 -19.33
CA GLY A 84 -4.83 -5.47 -20.77
C GLY A 84 -5.19 -6.83 -21.38
N TYR A 85 -6.47 -7.11 -21.59
CA TYR A 85 -6.92 -8.02 -22.63
C TYR A 85 -7.56 -7.20 -23.74
N ARG A 86 -6.76 -7.05 -24.80
CA ARG A 86 -7.14 -6.65 -26.15
C ARG A 86 -8.03 -7.75 -26.72
N LEU A 87 -9.27 -7.41 -27.05
CA LEU A 87 -10.05 -8.02 -28.13
C LEU A 87 -10.62 -6.89 -28.98
#